data_AF-I4HFC7-F1
#
_entry.id   AF-I4HFC7-F1
#
_cell.length_a   1.000
_cell.length_b   1.000
_cell.length_c   1.000
_cell.angle_alpha   90.00
_cell.angle_beta   90.00
_cell.angle_gamma   90.00
#
_symmetry.space_group_name_H-M   'P 1'
#
loop_
_entity.id
_entity.type
_entity.pdbx_description
1 polymer ?
#
loop_
_entity_poly.entity_id
_entity_poly.type
_entity_poly.pdbx_seq_one_letter_code
_entity_poly.pdbx_strand_id
1 'polypeptide(L)'
;MGKKERLLEKAKNSPQGLRFSEFESLLNLCGWTFDHQTGSHHIWYSSKRVRLSIQPTKNGEAKAYQVKQFLKIQEEENESNNRRF
;
A
#
# COMPACT_ATOMS: atom_id res chain seq x y z
N MET A 1 13.19 -8.01 12.87
CA MET A 1 12.38 -7.42 11.79
C MET A 1 10.90 -7.57 12.11
N GLY A 2 10.19 -6.45 12.32
CA GLY A 2 8.76 -6.42 12.63
C GLY A 2 7.88 -6.76 11.43
N LYS A 3 6.57 -6.96 11.67
CA LYS A 3 5.60 -7.31 10.61
C LYS A 3 5.58 -6.29 9.47
N LYS A 4 5.64 -5.00 9.79
CA LYS A 4 5.68 -3.89 8.82
C LYS A 4 6.88 -4.01 7.88
N GLU A 5 8.08 -4.13 8.43
CA GLU A 5 9.33 -4.24 7.67
C GLU A 5 9.32 -5.47 6.75
N ARG A 6 8.88 -6.63 7.26
CA ARG A 6 8.78 -7.86 6.45
C ARG A 6 7.85 -7.69 5.25
N LEU A 7 6.68 -7.10 5.46
CA LEU A 7 5.70 -6.87 4.40
C LEU A 7 6.18 -5.80 3.40
N LEU A 8 6.86 -4.76 3.89
CA LEU A 8 7.41 -3.72 3.03
C LEU A 8 8.53 -4.26 2.13
N GLU A 9 9.44 -5.07 2.69
CA GLU A 9 10.50 -5.72 1.91
C GLU A 9 9.92 -6.71 0.90
N LYS A 10 8.89 -7.48 1.29
CA LYS A 10 8.16 -8.34 0.34
C LYS A 10 7.54 -7.53 -0.79
N ALA A 11 6.92 -6.38 -0.48
CA ALA A 11 6.28 -5.52 -1.48
C ALA A 11 7.28 -4.94 -2.49
N LYS A 12 8.49 -4.56 -2.03
CA LYS A 12 9.56 -4.06 -2.91
C LYS A 12 10.14 -5.16 -3.80
N ASN A 13 10.45 -6.31 -3.22
CA ASN A 13 11.16 -7.40 -3.91
C ASN A 13 10.22 -8.23 -4.80
N SER A 14 8.96 -8.40 -4.40
CA SER A 14 7.95 -9.17 -5.14
C SER A 14 6.56 -8.51 -5.05
N PRO A 15 6.32 -7.43 -5.81
CA PRO A 15 5.03 -6.73 -5.80
C PRO A 15 3.82 -7.62 -6.14
N GLN A 16 4.01 -8.70 -6.90
CA GLN A 16 2.99 -9.69 -7.24
C GLN A 16 2.79 -10.78 -6.18
N GLY A 17 3.72 -10.93 -5.23
CA GLY A 17 3.69 -12.03 -4.25
C GLY A 17 2.89 -11.73 -2.98
N LEU A 18 2.24 -10.57 -2.89
CA LEU A 18 1.45 -10.19 -1.72
C LEU A 18 0.03 -10.72 -1.82
N ARG A 19 -0.44 -11.38 -0.76
CA ARG A 19 -1.88 -11.57 -0.55
C ARG A 19 -2.56 -10.22 -0.41
N PHE A 20 -3.81 -10.12 -0.83
CA PHE A 20 -4.56 -8.88 -0.72
C PHE A 20 -4.64 -8.38 0.75
N SER A 21 -4.90 -9.29 1.69
CA SER A 21 -4.92 -8.99 3.13
C SER A 21 -3.55 -8.61 3.71
N GLU A 22 -2.45 -9.11 3.14
CA GLU A 22 -1.10 -8.64 3.48
C GLU A 22 -0.90 -7.20 3.03
N PHE A 23 -1.42 -6.84 1.85
CA PHE A 23 -1.32 -5.48 1.34
C PHE A 23 -2.16 -4.49 2.16
N GLU A 24 -3.39 -4.85 2.54
CA GLU A 24 -4.21 -4.04 3.46
C GLU A 24 -3.52 -3.87 4.83
N SER A 25 -2.96 -4.95 5.37
CA SER A 25 -2.18 -4.89 6.61
C SER A 25 -0.99 -3.94 6.49
N LEU A 26 -0.27 -3.97 5.36
CA LEU A 26 0.86 -3.10 5.10
C LEU A 26 0.43 -1.63 5.01
N LEU A 27 -0.65 -1.31 4.31
CA LEU A 27 -1.20 0.05 4.21
C LEU A 27 -1.50 0.62 5.60
N ASN A 28 -2.24 -0.13 6.42
CA ASN A 28 -2.56 0.28 7.79
C ASN A 28 -1.30 0.50 8.65
N LEU A 29 -0.31 -0.41 8.59
CA LEU A 29 0.97 -0.27 9.30
C LEU A 29 1.84 0.90 8.80
N CYS A 30 1.62 1.33 7.55
CA CYS A 30 2.23 2.52 6.97
C CYS A 30 1.46 3.81 7.25
N GLY A 31 0.35 3.75 8.00
CA GLY A 31 -0.45 4.91 8.38
C GLY A 31 -1.42 5.38 7.30
N TRP A 32 -1.70 4.55 6.30
CA TRP A 32 -2.78 4.82 5.35
C TRP A 32 -4.12 4.58 6.02
N THR A 33 -5.11 5.41 5.69
CA THR A 33 -6.46 5.34 6.24
C THR A 33 -7.40 4.66 5.25
N PHE A 34 -8.08 3.61 5.69
CA PHE A 34 -9.17 3.02 4.94
C PHE A 34 -10.40 3.94 5.01
N ASP A 35 -11.03 4.19 3.88
CA ASP A 35 -12.19 5.07 3.77
C ASP A 35 -13.48 4.26 3.63
N HIS A 36 -13.63 3.56 2.50
CA HIS A 36 -14.78 2.67 2.27
C HIS A 36 -14.47 1.61 1.20
N GLN A 37 -15.39 0.65 1.09
CA GLN A 37 -15.38 -0.37 0.05
C GLN A 37 -16.63 -0.24 -0.83
N THR A 38 -16.44 -0.28 -2.15
CA THR A 38 -17.53 -0.36 -3.13
C THR A 38 -17.26 -1.55 -4.06
N GLY A 39 -18.08 -2.60 -3.94
CA GLY A 39 -17.82 -3.87 -4.63
C GLY A 39 -16.48 -4.48 -4.18
N SER A 40 -15.61 -4.83 -5.13
CA SER A 40 -14.26 -5.33 -4.82
C SER A 40 -13.22 -4.22 -4.59
N HIS A 41 -13.60 -2.95 -4.76
CA HIS A 41 -12.65 -1.83 -4.67
C HIS A 41 -12.61 -1.28 -3.26
N HIS A 42 -11.42 -1.26 -2.66
CA HIS A 42 -11.16 -0.71 -1.35
C HIS A 42 -10.43 0.63 -1.53
N ILE A 43 -10.99 1.69 -0.97
CA ILE A 43 -10.44 3.04 -1.09
C ILE A 43 -9.64 3.38 0.15
N TRP A 44 -8.40 3.78 -0.08
CA TRP A 44 -7.43 4.18 0.96
C TRP A 44 -6.87 5.56 0.67
N TYR A 45 -6.49 6.28 1.72
CA TYR A 45 -5.83 7.58 1.62
C TYR A 45 -4.51 7.60 2.37
N SER A 46 -3.52 8.24 1.75
CA SER A 46 -2.23 8.53 2.40
C SER A 46 -2.36 9.67 3.42
N SER A 47 -1.27 9.89 4.16
CA SER A 47 -1.16 11.01 5.10
C SER A 47 -1.34 12.38 4.42
N LYS A 48 -0.97 12.51 3.14
CA LYS A 48 -1.15 13.72 2.33
C LYS A 48 -2.41 13.69 1.46
N ARG A 49 -3.40 12.86 1.83
CA ARG A 49 -4.70 12.74 1.14
C ARG A 49 -4.61 12.25 -0.31
N VAL A 50 -3.54 11.55 -0.68
CA VAL A 50 -3.46 10.87 -1.99
C VAL A 50 -4.32 9.61 -1.94
N ARG A 51 -5.25 9.48 -2.89
CA ARG A 51 -6.17 8.33 -2.98
C ARG A 51 -5.49 7.14 -3.66
N LEU A 52 -5.67 5.96 -3.08
CA LEU A 52 -5.31 4.67 -3.68
C LEU A 52 -6.54 3.75 -3.68
N SER A 53 -6.89 3.22 -4.86
CA SER A 53 -7.96 2.23 -5.02
C SER A 53 -7.34 0.86 -5.26
N ILE A 54 -7.55 -0.07 -4.33
CA ILE A 54 -7.00 -1.43 -4.39
C ILE A 54 -8.12 -2.45 -4.59
N GLN A 55 -7.82 -3.58 -5.21
CA GLN A 55 -8.75 -4.71 -5.32
C GLN A 55 -7.96 -6.03 -5.45
N PRO A 56 -8.51 -7.16 -4.97
CA PRO A 56 -7.86 -8.45 -5.13
C PRO A 56 -7.84 -8.90 -6.59
N THR A 57 -6.85 -9.73 -6.95
CA THR A 57 -6.88 -10.57 -8.15
C THR A 57 -7.89 -11.71 -7.96
N LYS A 58 -8.18 -12.47 -9.03
CA LYS A 58 -9.01 -13.68 -8.94
C LYS A 58 -8.45 -14.72 -7.96
N ASN A 59 -7.15 -14.68 -7.67
CA ASN A 59 -6.46 -15.61 -6.77
C ASN A 59 -6.32 -15.07 -5.33
N GLY A 60 -6.92 -13.92 -5.02
CA GLY A 60 -6.85 -13.30 -3.69
C GLY A 60 -5.53 -12.57 -3.39
N GLU A 61 -4.74 -12.26 -4.42
CA GLU A 61 -3.49 -11.49 -4.32
C GLU A 61 -3.74 -10.01 -4.57
N ALA A 62 -2.83 -9.15 -4.11
CA ALA A 62 -2.81 -7.77 -4.53
C ALA A 62 -2.38 -7.66 -6.00
N LYS A 63 -2.99 -6.74 -6.76
CA LYS A 63 -2.52 -6.47 -8.11
C LYS A 63 -1.16 -5.76 -8.03
N ALA A 64 -0.15 -6.30 -8.70
CA ALA A 64 1.23 -5.80 -8.63
C ALA A 64 1.36 -4.30 -8.92
N TYR A 65 0.55 -3.75 -9.84
CA TYR A 65 0.57 -2.31 -10.12
C TYR A 65 0.07 -1.46 -8.95
N GLN A 66 -0.89 -1.95 -8.16
CA GLN A 66 -1.42 -1.22 -6.99
C GLN A 66 -0.38 -1.17 -5.88
N VAL A 67 0.37 -2.27 -5.70
CA VAL A 67 1.51 -2.32 -4.79
C VAL A 67 2.60 -1.33 -5.23
N LYS A 68 2.92 -1.27 -6.52
CA LYS A 68 3.88 -0.30 -7.07
C LYS A 68 3.40 1.15 -6.91
N GLN A 69 2.10 1.42 -7.11
CA GLN A 69 1.51 2.75 -6.89
C GLN A 69 1.65 3.18 -5.43
N PHE A 70 1.34 2.29 -4.48
CA PHE A 70 1.56 2.52 -3.06
C PHE A 70 3.03 2.88 -2.78
N LEU A 71 3.99 2.07 -3.25
CA LEU A 71 5.41 2.29 -2.99
C LEU A 71 5.88 3.65 -3.51
N LYS A 72 5.47 4.01 -4.73
CA LYS A 72 5.80 5.30 -5.34
C LYS A 72 5.26 6.48 -4.51
N ILE A 73 3.98 6.44 -4.13
CA ILE A 73 3.36 7.50 -3.33
C ILE A 73 4.08 7.60 -1.96
N GLN A 74 4.37 6.46 -1.33
CA GLN A 74 5.07 6.42 -0.05
C GLN A 74 6.48 7.04 -0.14
N GLU A 75 7.22 6.74 -1.20
CA GLU A 75 8.56 7.29 -1.45
C GLU A 75 8.50 8.80 -1.67
N GLU A 76 7.62 9.28 -2.55
CA GLU A 76 7.42 10.71 -2.83
C GLU A 76 7.03 11.49 -1.55
N GLU A 77 6.17 10.92 -0.72
CA GLU A 77 5.75 11.52 0.55
C GLU A 77 6.89 11.58 1.56
N ASN A 78 7.69 10.51 1.66
CA ASN A 78 8.86 10.44 2.54
C ASN A 78 9.96 11.42 2.10
N GLU A 79 10.28 11.50 0.81
CA GLU A 79 11.26 12.46 0.27
C GLU A 79 10.84 13.90 0.55
N SER A 80 9.57 14.22 0.32
CA SER A 80 9.02 15.55 0.58
C SER A 80 9.07 15.94 2.05
N ASN A 81 9.04 14.97 2.97
CA ASN A 81 9.21 15.22 4.40
C ASN A 81 10.68 15.47 4.76
N ASN A 82 11.62 14.87 4.05
CA ASN A 82 13.05 15.01 4.30
C ASN A 82 13.63 16.35 3.77
N ARG A 83 13.05 16.94 2.71
CA ARG A 83 13.49 18.23 2.14
C ARG A 83 12.96 19.47 2.87
N ARG A 84 12.24 19.31 3.98
CA ARG A 84 11.64 20.41 4.76
C ARG A 84 12.54 20.95 5.89
N PHE A 85 13.84 20.63 5.87
CA PHE A 85 14.83 21.08 6.85
C PHE A 85 16.04 21.67 6.15
#